data_AF-A0A7Y5PDX8-F1
#
_entry.id   AF-A0A7Y5PDX8-F1
#
_cell.length_a   1.000
_cell.length_b   1.000
_cell.length_c   1.000
_cell.angle_alpha   90.00
_cell.angle_beta   90.00
_cell.angle_gamma   90.00
#
_symmetry.space_group_name_H-M   'P 1'
#
loop_
_entity.id
_entity.type
_entity.pdbx_description
1 polymer ?
#
loop_
_entity_poly.entity_id
_entity_poly.type
_entity_poly.pdbx_seq_one_letter_code
_entity_poly.pdbx_strand_id
1 'polypeptide(L)' 'MPDPELPVYANRPLTPRQDRIEAAIERVLREGGPRSELREAVHEFADHARMQQIPVERVITMIKSVAMRAS' A
#
# COMPACT_ATOMS: atom_id res chain seq x y z
N MET A 1 5.65 -24.57 -15.47
CA MET A 1 6.03 -23.56 -14.46
C MET A 1 4.73 -23.05 -13.87
N PRO A 2 4.36 -23.40 -12.62
CA PRO A 2 3.21 -22.77 -11.99
C PRO A 2 3.55 -21.30 -11.69
N ASP A 3 2.62 -20.40 -12.00
CA ASP A 3 2.66 -18.97 -11.66
C ASP A 3 2.97 -18.78 -10.17
N PRO A 4 3.80 -17.80 -9.75
CA PRO A 4 3.92 -17.48 -8.35
C PRO A 4 2.54 -17.03 -7.85
N GLU A 5 1.95 -17.81 -6.95
CA GLU A 5 0.69 -17.50 -6.30
C GLU A 5 0.69 -16.04 -5.85
N LEU A 6 -0.07 -15.19 -6.54
CA LEU A 6 -0.35 -13.84 -6.07
C LEU A 6 -0.93 -14.00 -4.66
N PRO A 7 -0.35 -13.34 -3.64
CA PRO A 7 -0.72 -13.62 -2.27
C PRO A 7 -2.21 -13.29 -2.06
N VAL A 8 -2.88 -14.14 -1.27
CA VAL A 8 -4.33 -14.23 -0.96
C VAL A 8 -5.00 -12.90 -0.50
N TYR A 9 -4.24 -11.80 -0.44
CA TYR A 9 -4.67 -10.48 0.01
C TYR A 9 -5.44 -9.66 -1.02
N ALA A 10 -5.63 -10.13 -2.25
CA ALA A 10 -6.33 -9.40 -3.31
C ALA A 10 -7.83 -9.14 -3.02
N ASN A 11 -8.45 -9.89 -2.09
CA ASN A 11 -9.92 -9.89 -1.89
C ASN A 11 -10.37 -9.53 -0.47
N ARG A 12 -9.60 -8.74 0.30
CA ARG A 12 -10.15 -8.13 1.53
C ARG A 12 -10.72 -6.76 1.18
N PRO A 13 -11.99 -6.44 1.52
CA PRO A 13 -12.49 -5.08 1.35
C PRO A 13 -11.62 -4.15 2.20
N LEU A 14 -10.98 -3.21 1.53
CA LEU A 14 -10.21 -2.15 2.16
C LEU A 14 -11.17 -1.26 2.95
N THR A 15 -10.71 -0.73 4.08
CA THR A 15 -11.50 0.31 4.74
C THR A 15 -11.48 1.55 3.85
N PRO A 16 -12.54 2.40 3.84
CA PRO A 16 -12.55 3.61 3.01
C PRO A 16 -11.38 4.57 3.28
N ARG A 17 -10.75 4.47 4.46
CA ARG A 17 -9.53 5.21 4.79
C ARG A 17 -8.31 4.59 4.12
N GLN A 18 -8.18 3.27 4.17
CA GLN A 18 -7.08 2.56 3.53
C GLN A 18 -7.08 2.76 2.02
N ASP A 19 -8.24 2.68 1.36
CA ASP A 19 -8.39 2.95 -0.09
C ASP A 19 -7.82 4.32 -0.49
N ARG A 20 -8.14 5.36 0.28
CA ARG A 20 -7.68 6.72 -0.01
C ARG A 20 -6.17 6.85 0.13
N ILE A 21 -5.59 6.21 1.14
CA ILE A 21 -4.14 6.24 1.37
C ILE A 21 -3.43 5.46 0.26
N GLU A 22 -3.92 4.27 -0.11
CA GLU A 22 -3.37 3.49 -1.22
C GLU A 22 -3.44 4.26 -2.55
N ALA A 23 -4.57 4.91 -2.84
CA ALA A 23 -4.74 5.75 -4.02
C ALA A 23 -3.78 6.95 -4.04
N ALA A 24 -3.49 7.57 -2.87
CA ALA A 24 -2.52 8.64 -2.77
C ALA A 24 -1.10 8.17 -3.11
N ILE A 25 -0.69 7.01 -2.57
CA ILE A 25 0.61 6.38 -2.88
C ILE A 25 0.71 6.07 -4.38
N GLU A 26 -0.33 5.43 -4.96
CA GLU A 26 -0.36 5.12 -6.39
C GLU A 26 -0.26 6.37 -7.26
N ARG A 27 -0.98 7.44 -6.91
CA ARG A 27 -0.95 8.70 -7.64
C ARG A 27 0.46 9.29 -7.64
N VAL A 28 1.09 9.43 -6.48
CA VAL A 28 2.43 10.02 -6.37
C VAL A 28 3.46 9.21 -7.17
N LEU A 29 3.38 7.89 -7.13
CA LEU A 29 4.26 7.01 -7.89
C LEU A 29 4.03 7.14 -9.41
N ARG A 30 2.77 7.15 -9.85
CA ARG A 30 2.42 7.25 -11.28
C ARG A 30 2.76 8.61 -11.89
N GLU A 31 2.57 9.68 -11.13
CA GLU A 31 2.85 11.06 -11.57
C GLU A 31 4.34 11.45 -11.42
N GLY A 32 5.15 10.60 -10.77
CA GLY A 32 6.54 10.94 -10.46
C GLY A 32 6.66 12.09 -9.46
N GLY A 33 5.73 12.18 -8.51
CA GLY A 33 5.66 13.24 -7.51
C GLY A 33 6.86 13.26 -6.54
N PRO A 34 6.99 14.32 -5.75
CA PRO A 34 8.14 14.51 -4.87
C PRO A 34 8.24 13.41 -3.79
N ARG A 35 9.48 13.04 -3.45
CA ARG A 35 9.77 12.02 -2.42
C ARG A 35 9.17 12.36 -1.06
N SER A 36 9.01 13.64 -0.72
CA SER A 36 8.37 14.08 0.53
C SER A 36 6.90 13.68 0.60
N GLU A 37 6.17 13.84 -0.50
CA GLU A 37 4.74 13.49 -0.58
C GLU A 37 4.54 11.98 -0.53
N LEU A 38 5.41 11.21 -1.20
CA LEU A 38 5.40 9.74 -1.08
C LEU A 38 5.66 9.31 0.37
N ARG A 39 6.60 9.95 1.05
CA ARG A 39 6.93 9.65 2.45
C ARG A 39 5.75 9.92 3.38
N GLU A 40 5.05 11.03 3.20
CA GLU A 40 3.86 11.37 3.97
C GLU A 40 2.76 10.33 3.79
N ALA A 41 2.44 9.96 2.54
CA ALA A 41 1.42 8.94 2.27
C ALA A 41 1.78 7.57 2.86
N VAL A 42 3.05 7.16 2.80
CA VAL A 42 3.53 5.92 3.41
C VAL A 42 3.48 5.97 4.94
N HIS A 43 3.77 7.12 5.56
CA HIS A 43 3.62 7.29 7.01
C HIS A 43 2.16 7.15 7.43
N GLU A 44 1.22 7.78 6.72
CA GLU A 44 -0.22 7.65 7.01
C GLU A 44 -0.68 6.19 6.89
N PHE A 45 -0.17 5.45 5.91
CA PHE A 45 -0.44 4.02 5.75
C PHE A 45 0.08 3.22 6.95
N ALA A 46 1.32 3.48 7.37
CA ALA A 46 1.94 2.79 8.50
C ALA A 46 1.18 3.07 9.81
N ASP A 47 0.76 4.31 10.05
CA ASP A 47 -0.05 4.69 11.21
C ASP A 47 -1.41 3.99 11.19
N HIS A 48 -2.07 3.96 10.04
CA HIS A 48 -3.33 3.25 9.87
C HIS A 48 -3.19 1.75 10.13
N ALA A 49 -2.13 1.13 9.61
CA ALA A 49 -1.85 -0.28 9.82
C ALA A 49 -1.51 -0.59 11.29
N ARG A 50 -0.81 0.31 11.98
CA ARG A 50 -0.53 0.21 13.42
C ARG A 50 -1.81 0.24 14.25
N MET A 51 -2.76 1.13 13.92
CA MET A 51 -4.07 1.17 14.60
C MET A 51 -4.86 -0.13 14.42
N GLN A 52 -4.67 -0.81 13.29
CA GLN A 52 -5.25 -2.12 13.00
C GLN A 52 -4.42 -3.30 13.55
N GLN A 53 -3.33 -3.03 14.27
CA GLN A 53 -2.40 -4.04 14.82
C GLN A 53 -1.87 -5.01 13.75
N ILE A 54 -1.65 -4.51 12.54
CA ILE A 54 -1.10 -5.31 11.44
C ILE A 54 0.42 -5.50 11.67
N PRO A 55 0.95 -6.74 11.59
CA PRO A 55 2.39 -6.99 11.70
C PRO A 55 3.21 -6.25 10.63
N VAL A 56 4.40 -5.78 10.99
CA VAL A 56 5.23 -4.93 10.12
C VAL A 56 5.59 -5.60 8.80
N GLU A 57 5.84 -6.91 8.80
CA GLU A 57 6.17 -7.70 7.61
C GLU A 57 5.01 -7.70 6.61
N ARG A 58 3.78 -7.72 7.14
CA ARG A 58 2.56 -7.65 6.35
C ARG A 58 2.34 -6.25 5.79
N VAL A 59 2.61 -5.20 6.58
CA VAL A 59 2.56 -3.80 6.11
C VAL A 59 3.52 -3.57 4.93
N ILE A 60 4.75 -4.08 5.04
CA ILE A 60 5.75 -3.99 3.96
C ILE A 60 5.24 -4.69 2.69
N THR A 61 4.66 -5.88 2.82
CA THR A 61 4.09 -6.62 1.69
C THR A 61 2.94 -5.86 1.03
N MET A 62 2.08 -5.21 1.81
CA MET A 62 0.97 -4.41 1.31
C MET A 62 1.47 -3.18 0.55
N ILE A 63 2.41 -2.41 1.11
CA ILE A 63 3.00 -1.23 0.44
C ILE A 63 3.68 -1.63 -0.88
N LYS A 64 4.42 -2.74 -0.90
CA LYS A 64 5.01 -3.27 -2.15
C LYS A 64 3.93 -3.58 -3.19
N SER A 65 2.81 -4.17 -2.76
CA SER A 65 1.69 -4.48 -3.66
C SER A 65 1.08 -3.21 -4.25
N VAL A 66 0.89 -2.16 -3.45
CA VAL A 66 0.43 -0.84 -3.91
C VAL A 66 1.39 -0.26 -4.94
N ALA A 67 2.70 -0.28 -4.65
CA ALA A 67 3.71 0.24 -5.56
C ALA A 67 3.77 -0.52 -6.90
N MET A 68 3.59 -1.85 -6.88
CA MET A 68 3.52 -2.66 -8.11
C MET A 68 2.30 -2.30 -8.98
N ARG A 69 1.15 -1.96 -8.38
CA ARG A 69 -0.04 -1.50 -9.14
C ARG A 69 0.11 -0.11 -9.74
N ALA A 70 1.03 0.70 -9.21
CA ALA A 70 1.33 2.03 -9.71
C ALA A 70 2.28 2.02 -10.93
N SER A 71 2.90 0.87 -11.22
CA SER A 71 3.87 0.68 -12.30
C SER A 71 3.21 0.43 -13.66
#